data_AF-A0A9X9LXV0-F1
#
_entry.id   AF-A0A9X9LXV0-F1
#
_cell.length_a   1.000
_cell.length_b   1.000
_cell.length_c   1.000
_cell.angle_alpha   90.00
_cell.angle_beta   90.00
_cell.angle_gamma   90.00
#
_symmetry.space_group_name_H-M   'P 1'
#
loop_
_entity.id
_entity.type
_entity.pdbx_description
1 polymer ?
#
loop_
_entity_poly.entity_id
_entity_poly.type
_entity_poly.pdbx_seq_one_letter_code
_entity_poly.pdbx_strand_id
1 'polypeptide(L)'
;MLPSSIQISGEPLSGAEVRDICRGLRDNAVRLLSLRGCRLCDRDFGRICRALAGATSLAQLNLNLGVVSSPSRIKQLAEALRTNRSIQSLFLHGSPLTDAGLALLNPALALHPALVALDLGDCMLGDEAINLICGLLPPDGAKSGLKELTLSANPGITPKGWSRLAIAVAHSSQVRVLNLDYNPLGEAQGSPL
;
A
#
# COMPACT_ATOMS: atom_id res chain seq x y z
N MET A 1 29.69 3.54 -2.85
CA MET A 1 28.34 4.14 -2.94
C MET A 1 27.33 3.05 -2.60
N LEU A 2 26.46 3.26 -1.61
CA LEU A 2 25.28 2.41 -1.47
C LEU A 2 24.37 2.68 -2.68
N PRO A 3 23.75 1.66 -3.28
CA PRO A 3 22.87 1.88 -4.41
C PRO A 3 21.66 2.72 -3.98
N SER A 4 21.22 3.62 -4.87
CA SER A 4 19.98 4.38 -4.70
C SER A 4 18.74 3.49 -4.62
N SER A 5 18.89 2.20 -4.93
CA SER A 5 17.87 1.16 -4.81
C SER A 5 18.40 -0.02 -4.00
N ILE A 6 17.67 -0.43 -2.97
CA ILE A 6 17.88 -1.70 -2.27
C ILE A 6 16.73 -2.62 -2.68
N GLN A 7 17.06 -3.78 -3.25
CA GLN A 7 16.07 -4.77 -3.69
C GLN A 7 16.48 -6.15 -3.20
N ILE A 8 15.68 -6.73 -2.32
CA ILE A 8 15.88 -8.05 -1.74
C ILE A 8 14.55 -8.79 -1.89
N SER A 9 14.56 -10.06 -2.33
CA SER A 9 13.33 -10.80 -2.55
C SER A 9 13.41 -12.27 -2.15
N GLY A 10 12.35 -12.77 -1.50
CA GLY A 10 12.14 -14.20 -1.21
C GLY A 10 12.98 -14.80 -0.08
N GLU A 11 14.01 -14.10 0.40
CA GLU A 11 14.96 -14.61 1.37
C GLU A 11 14.71 -14.10 2.81
N PRO A 12 15.16 -14.85 3.84
CA PRO A 12 15.22 -14.33 5.20
C PRO A 12 16.23 -13.18 5.30
N LEU A 13 15.80 -12.04 5.81
CA LEU A 13 16.70 -10.91 6.08
C LEU A 13 17.51 -11.18 7.34
N SER A 14 18.83 -11.19 7.19
CA SER A 14 19.77 -11.23 8.30
C SER A 14 19.73 -9.93 9.10
N GLY A 15 20.17 -10.00 10.35
CA GLY A 15 20.30 -8.80 11.19
C GLY A 15 21.30 -7.77 10.64
N ALA A 16 22.25 -8.18 9.78
CA ALA A 16 23.18 -7.27 9.11
C ALA A 16 22.47 -6.49 8.01
N GLU A 17 21.73 -7.17 7.13
CA GLU A 17 20.96 -6.52 6.06
C GLU A 17 19.91 -5.55 6.64
N VAL A 18 19.23 -5.91 7.72
CA VAL A 18 18.30 -5.01 8.42
C VAL A 18 19.01 -3.73 8.89
N ARG A 19 20.23 -3.85 9.44
CA ARG A 19 21.01 -2.67 9.86
C ARG A 19 21.40 -1.80 8.68
N ASP A 20 21.82 -2.41 7.57
CA ASP A 20 22.26 -1.70 6.38
C ASP A 20 21.08 -0.98 5.69
N ILE A 21 19.92 -1.64 5.59
CA ILE A 21 18.66 -1.01 5.15
C ILE A 21 18.34 0.20 6.03
N CYS A 22 18.34 0.00 7.36
CA CYS A 22 18.01 1.07 8.29
C CYS A 22 18.99 2.25 8.20
N ARG A 23 20.28 1.97 7.97
CA ARG A 23 21.31 2.99 7.77
C ARG A 23 21.07 3.76 6.46
N GLY A 24 20.87 3.06 5.35
CA GLY A 24 20.59 3.69 4.06
C GLY A 24 19.36 4.60 4.08
N LEU A 25 18.30 4.19 4.78
CA LEU A 25 17.10 5.00 4.98
C LEU A 25 17.37 6.26 5.81
N ARG A 26 18.10 6.15 6.93
CA ARG A 26 18.46 7.30 7.78
C ARG A 26 19.41 8.28 7.09
N ASP A 27 20.36 7.74 6.33
CA ASP A 27 21.35 8.52 5.58
C ASP A 27 20.73 9.13 4.30
N ASN A 28 19.45 8.86 4.03
CA ASN A 28 18.73 9.31 2.84
C ASN A 28 19.44 8.92 1.53
N ALA A 29 20.09 7.77 1.52
CA ALA A 29 20.81 7.23 0.37
C ALA A 29 19.91 6.35 -0.51
N VAL A 30 18.71 5.99 -0.05
CA VAL A 30 17.82 5.02 -0.70
C VAL A 30 16.58 5.70 -1.24
N ARG A 31 16.39 5.64 -2.56
CA ARG A 31 15.21 6.12 -3.28
C ARG A 31 14.16 5.03 -3.52
N LEU A 32 14.60 3.77 -3.62
CA LEU A 32 13.73 2.60 -3.79
C LEU A 32 14.13 1.52 -2.80
N LEU A 33 13.17 1.05 -2.01
CA LEU A 33 13.33 -0.12 -1.14
C LEU A 33 12.31 -1.18 -1.53
N SER A 34 12.79 -2.35 -1.93
CA SER A 34 11.95 -3.54 -2.13
C SER A 34 12.41 -4.66 -1.22
N LEU A 35 11.47 -5.19 -0.42
CA LEU A 35 11.66 -6.35 0.46
C LEU A 35 10.69 -7.48 0.08
N ARG A 36 10.26 -7.53 -1.19
CA ARG A 36 9.20 -8.41 -1.68
C ARG A 36 9.40 -9.86 -1.25
N GLY A 37 8.46 -10.46 -0.53
CA GLY A 37 8.55 -11.87 -0.14
C GLY A 37 9.62 -12.18 0.91
N CYS A 38 10.28 -11.17 1.48
CA CYS A 38 11.31 -11.39 2.49
C CYS A 38 10.72 -11.85 3.81
N ARG A 39 11.45 -12.71 4.52
CA ARG A 39 11.11 -13.14 5.89
C ARG A 39 11.95 -12.37 6.90
N LEU A 40 11.28 -11.73 7.85
CA LEU A 40 11.91 -11.06 8.98
C LEU A 40 10.98 -11.15 10.20
N CYS A 41 11.49 -10.95 11.40
CA CYS A 41 10.66 -10.90 12.61
C CYS A 41 10.03 -9.50 12.79
N ASP A 42 8.97 -9.41 13.58
CA ASP A 42 8.26 -8.13 13.83
C ASP A 42 9.16 -7.06 14.47
N ARG A 43 10.19 -7.47 15.22
CA ARG A 43 11.19 -6.55 15.79
C ARG A 43 12.00 -5.87 14.70
N ASP A 44 12.43 -6.63 13.69
CA ASP A 44 13.24 -6.11 12.59
C ASP A 44 12.39 -5.33 11.60
N PHE A 45 11.16 -5.76 11.32
CA PHE A 45 10.19 -4.95 10.58
C PHE A 45 9.97 -3.60 11.27
N GLY A 46 9.77 -3.59 12.59
CA GLY A 46 9.65 -2.36 13.38
C GLY A 46 10.90 -1.49 13.41
N ARG A 47 12.11 -2.05 13.21
CA ARG A 47 13.34 -1.24 13.02
C ARG A 47 13.33 -0.54 11.67
N ILE A 48 12.94 -1.24 10.62
CA ILE A 48 12.82 -0.69 9.26
C ILE A 48 11.75 0.41 9.25
N CYS A 49 10.55 0.19 9.82
CA CYS A 49 9.50 1.20 9.95
C CYS A 49 9.96 2.47 10.67
N ARG A 50 10.73 2.35 11.75
CA ARG A 50 11.30 3.53 12.43
C ARG A 50 12.30 4.30 11.58
N ALA A 51 13.07 3.61 10.73
CA ALA A 51 13.95 4.27 9.78
C ALA A 51 13.16 4.92 8.63
N LEU A 52 12.09 4.26 8.15
CA LEU A 52 11.19 4.79 7.13
C LEU A 52 10.51 6.09 7.57
N ALA A 53 10.09 6.18 8.84
CA ALA A 53 9.43 7.35 9.41
C ALA A 53 10.20 8.68 9.17
N GLY A 54 11.54 8.63 9.25
CA GLY A 54 12.41 9.79 9.06
C GLY A 54 13.04 9.91 7.67
N ALA A 55 12.80 8.95 6.77
CA ALA A 55 13.39 8.97 5.44
C ALA A 55 12.74 10.05 4.56
N THR A 56 13.55 10.92 3.96
CA THR A 56 13.11 12.04 3.10
C THR A 56 13.40 11.82 1.62
N SER A 57 14.21 10.81 1.28
CA SER A 57 14.59 10.49 -0.11
C SER A 57 13.87 9.28 -0.71
N LEU A 58 13.21 8.46 0.12
CA LEU A 58 12.57 7.22 -0.32
C LEU A 58 11.29 7.52 -1.09
N ALA A 59 11.32 7.34 -2.41
CA ALA A 59 10.18 7.55 -3.28
C ALA A 59 9.31 6.29 -3.43
N GLN A 60 9.92 5.09 -3.40
CA GLN A 60 9.21 3.84 -3.65
C GLN A 60 9.48 2.81 -2.57
N LEU A 61 8.39 2.27 -2.00
CA LEU A 61 8.42 1.22 -0.99
C LEU A 61 7.61 0.02 -1.47
N ASN A 62 8.29 -1.10 -1.70
CA ASN A 62 7.66 -2.37 -2.10
C ASN A 62 7.80 -3.40 -0.98
N LEU A 63 6.67 -3.75 -0.38
CA LEU A 63 6.54 -4.76 0.68
C LEU A 63 5.61 -5.89 0.24
N ASN A 64 5.50 -6.14 -1.06
CA ASN A 64 4.62 -7.17 -1.60
C ASN A 64 4.97 -8.56 -1.04
N LEU A 65 3.97 -9.45 -1.03
CA LEU A 65 4.04 -10.85 -0.64
C LEU A 65 4.47 -11.08 0.82
N GLY A 66 3.51 -11.08 1.73
CA GLY A 66 3.70 -11.62 3.09
C GLY A 66 4.66 -10.84 4.00
N VAL A 67 5.23 -9.72 3.56
CA VAL A 67 6.06 -8.86 4.42
C VAL A 67 5.19 -8.18 5.47
N VAL A 68 4.01 -7.67 5.08
CA VAL A 68 3.02 -7.06 5.97
C VAL A 68 1.92 -8.08 6.31
N SER A 69 2.31 -9.12 7.05
CA SER A 69 1.47 -10.32 7.28
C SER A 69 0.83 -10.41 8.68
N SER A 70 0.94 -9.38 9.51
CA SER A 70 0.33 -9.36 10.84
C SER A 70 -0.24 -7.99 11.20
N PRO A 71 -1.27 -7.91 12.07
CA PRO A 71 -1.78 -6.63 12.57
C PRO A 71 -0.71 -5.76 13.25
N SER A 72 0.29 -6.38 13.88
CA SER A 72 1.45 -5.69 14.46
C SER A 72 2.24 -4.92 13.39
N ARG A 73 2.55 -5.59 12.27
CA ARG A 73 3.27 -4.96 11.15
C ARG A 73 2.44 -3.87 10.47
N ILE A 74 1.15 -4.10 10.29
CA ILE A 74 0.23 -3.10 9.73
C ILE A 74 0.28 -1.82 10.58
N LYS A 75 0.20 -1.93 11.91
CA LYS A 75 0.30 -0.79 12.83
C LYS A 75 1.67 -0.09 12.76
N GLN A 76 2.76 -0.85 12.70
CA GLN A 76 4.11 -0.29 12.59
C GLN A 76 4.31 0.47 11.27
N LEU A 77 3.76 -0.05 10.16
CA LEU A 77 3.77 0.63 8.88
C LEU A 77 2.91 1.90 8.90
N ALA A 78 1.70 1.83 9.47
CA ALA A 78 0.81 2.99 9.60
C ALA A 78 1.49 4.14 10.35
N GLU A 79 2.16 3.85 11.47
CA GLU A 79 2.86 4.87 12.26
C GLU A 79 4.05 5.47 11.51
N ALA A 80 4.79 4.65 10.74
CA ALA A 80 5.87 5.15 9.89
C ALA A 80 5.33 6.09 8.79
N LEU A 81 4.24 5.70 8.11
CA LEU A 81 3.63 6.51 7.06
C LEU A 81 3.02 7.81 7.59
N ARG A 82 2.53 7.84 8.84
CA ARG A 82 1.98 9.06 9.47
C ARG A 82 3.01 10.20 9.56
N THR A 83 4.29 9.86 9.65
CA THR A 83 5.41 10.80 9.80
C THR A 83 6.22 10.96 8.53
N ASN A 84 6.32 9.92 7.70
CA ASN A 84 6.97 9.99 6.40
C ASN A 84 6.28 11.03 5.49
N ARG A 85 7.07 11.68 4.65
CA ARG A 85 6.61 12.73 3.71
C ARG A 85 7.14 12.52 2.29
N SER A 86 7.89 11.45 2.03
CA SER A 86 8.67 11.24 0.80
C SER A 86 8.12 10.14 -0.09
N ILE A 87 7.43 9.14 0.47
CA ILE A 87 6.96 7.98 -0.29
C ILE A 87 5.86 8.41 -1.28
N GLN A 88 6.09 8.09 -2.54
CA GLN A 88 5.19 8.37 -3.66
C GLN A 88 4.50 7.10 -4.18
N SER A 89 5.18 5.95 -4.10
CA SER A 89 4.61 4.66 -4.49
C SER A 89 4.73 3.66 -3.35
N LEU A 90 3.59 3.09 -2.94
CA LEU A 90 3.51 2.05 -1.92
C LEU A 90 2.89 0.79 -2.52
N PHE A 91 3.63 -0.32 -2.45
CA PHE A 91 3.17 -1.62 -2.92
C PHE A 91 3.03 -2.60 -1.76
N LEU A 92 1.81 -3.11 -1.56
CA LEU A 92 1.44 -4.06 -0.51
C LEU A 92 0.82 -5.34 -1.06
N HIS A 93 0.88 -5.59 -2.37
CA HIS A 93 0.22 -6.71 -3.03
C HIS A 93 0.50 -8.05 -2.34
N GLY A 94 -0.52 -8.88 -2.13
CA GLY A 94 -0.36 -10.18 -1.46
C GLY A 94 -0.05 -10.05 0.04
N SER A 95 -0.51 -8.97 0.68
CA SER A 95 -0.47 -8.79 2.13
C SER A 95 -1.88 -8.96 2.68
N PRO A 96 -2.14 -9.87 3.63
CA PRO A 96 -3.48 -10.14 4.15
C PRO A 96 -3.96 -8.99 5.05
N LEU A 97 -4.25 -7.83 4.45
CA LEU A 97 -4.68 -6.64 5.16
C LEU A 97 -6.07 -6.85 5.74
N THR A 98 -7.00 -7.40 4.95
CA THR A 98 -8.45 -7.38 5.25
C THR A 98 -8.98 -5.96 5.44
N ASP A 99 -10.30 -5.82 5.61
CA ASP A 99 -10.91 -4.52 5.91
C ASP A 99 -10.36 -3.92 7.22
N ALA A 100 -10.14 -4.76 8.24
CA ALA A 100 -9.64 -4.31 9.54
C ALA A 100 -8.20 -3.80 9.48
N GLY A 101 -7.33 -4.44 8.69
CA GLY A 101 -5.95 -3.99 8.53
C GLY A 101 -5.86 -2.72 7.68
N LEU A 102 -6.67 -2.60 6.62
CA LEU A 102 -6.71 -1.36 5.86
C LEU A 102 -7.24 -0.20 6.70
N ALA A 103 -8.21 -0.43 7.59
CA ALA A 103 -8.70 0.58 8.54
C ALA A 103 -7.59 1.14 9.44
N LEU A 104 -6.58 0.34 9.79
CA LEU A 104 -5.42 0.79 10.57
C LEU A 104 -4.46 1.66 9.73
N LEU A 105 -4.30 1.38 8.44
CA LEU A 105 -3.43 2.13 7.52
C LEU A 105 -4.09 3.41 7.01
N ASN A 106 -5.41 3.39 6.82
CA ASN A 106 -6.14 4.45 6.12
C ASN A 106 -5.90 5.86 6.67
N PRO A 107 -5.86 6.12 7.99
CA PRO A 107 -5.58 7.46 8.50
C PRO A 107 -4.22 8.01 8.07
N ALA A 108 -3.21 7.14 7.94
CA ALA A 108 -1.89 7.55 7.47
C ALA A 108 -1.88 7.78 5.95
N LEU A 109 -2.55 6.91 5.18
CA LEU A 109 -2.66 7.04 3.72
C LEU A 109 -3.43 8.30 3.31
N ALA A 110 -4.58 8.57 3.94
CA ALA A 110 -5.45 9.70 3.63
C ALA A 110 -4.80 11.08 3.91
N LEU A 111 -3.83 11.12 4.81
CA LEU A 111 -3.08 12.32 5.18
C LEU A 111 -1.67 12.37 4.56
N HIS A 112 -1.27 11.34 3.81
CA HIS A 112 0.07 11.28 3.23
C HIS A 112 0.20 12.34 2.13
N PRO A 113 1.15 13.28 2.21
CA PRO A 113 1.15 14.46 1.33
C PRO A 113 1.69 14.19 -0.08
N ALA A 114 2.36 13.06 -0.28
CA ALA A 114 3.11 12.77 -1.50
C ALA A 114 2.68 11.46 -2.20
N LEU A 115 1.73 10.72 -1.64
CA LEU A 115 1.37 9.39 -2.18
C LEU A 115 0.60 9.55 -3.49
N VAL A 116 1.09 8.91 -4.54
CA VAL A 116 0.55 9.00 -5.91
C VAL A 116 0.13 7.63 -6.44
N ALA A 117 0.85 6.57 -6.06
CA ALA A 117 0.58 5.21 -6.48
C ALA A 117 0.40 4.27 -5.27
N LEU A 118 -0.68 3.50 -5.28
CA LEU A 118 -1.01 2.56 -4.23
C LEU A 118 -1.46 1.21 -4.83
N ASP A 119 -0.77 0.14 -4.44
CA ASP A 119 -1.11 -1.23 -4.82
C ASP A 119 -1.56 -2.03 -3.59
N LEU A 120 -2.83 -2.40 -3.60
CA LEU A 120 -3.51 -3.23 -2.61
C LEU A 120 -4.13 -4.47 -3.26
N GLY A 121 -3.53 -4.98 -4.34
CA GLY A 121 -3.99 -6.21 -4.96
C GLY A 121 -3.78 -7.44 -4.07
N ASP A 122 -4.65 -8.45 -4.15
CA ASP A 122 -4.56 -9.67 -3.34
C ASP A 122 -4.38 -9.38 -1.83
N CYS A 123 -5.18 -8.45 -1.31
CA CYS A 123 -5.10 -7.99 0.08
C CYS A 123 -6.25 -8.47 0.96
N MET A 124 -7.07 -9.39 0.44
CA MET A 124 -8.28 -9.91 1.09
C MET A 124 -9.28 -8.81 1.46
N LEU A 125 -9.39 -7.79 0.62
CA LEU A 125 -10.28 -6.64 0.86
C LEU A 125 -11.74 -6.98 0.54
N GLY A 126 -12.65 -6.34 1.26
CA GLY A 126 -14.09 -6.35 1.05
C GLY A 126 -14.68 -4.94 0.91
N ASP A 127 -16.00 -4.84 1.03
CA ASP A 127 -16.74 -3.59 0.80
C ASP A 127 -16.38 -2.47 1.79
N GLU A 128 -15.98 -2.79 3.03
CA GLU A 128 -15.60 -1.77 4.01
C GLU A 128 -14.24 -1.15 3.67
N ALA A 129 -13.29 -1.94 3.15
CA ALA A 129 -12.07 -1.41 2.60
C ALA A 129 -12.33 -0.45 1.43
N ILE A 130 -13.30 -0.75 0.56
CA ILE A 130 -13.69 0.15 -0.53
C ILE A 130 -14.20 1.49 0.01
N ASN A 131 -15.01 1.49 1.07
CA ASN A 131 -15.48 2.76 1.68
C ASN A 131 -14.29 3.65 2.10
N LEU A 132 -13.23 3.04 2.64
CA LEU A 132 -12.01 3.75 3.02
C LEU A 132 -11.23 4.25 1.79
N ILE A 133 -11.07 3.40 0.77
CA ILE A 133 -10.36 3.72 -0.48
C ILE A 133 -11.05 4.86 -1.23
N CYS A 134 -12.37 4.91 -1.26
CA CYS A 134 -13.11 6.04 -1.84
C CYS A 134 -12.74 7.36 -1.16
N GLY A 135 -12.43 7.35 0.14
CA GLY A 135 -11.94 8.52 0.87
C GLY A 135 -10.52 8.96 0.48
N LEU A 136 -9.75 8.09 -0.19
CA LEU A 136 -8.42 8.39 -0.75
C LEU A 136 -8.49 8.98 -2.17
N LEU A 137 -9.68 9.01 -2.78
CA LEU A 137 -9.95 9.55 -4.11
C LEU A 137 -10.70 10.87 -3.98
N PRO A 138 -10.00 11.98 -3.67
CA PRO A 138 -10.68 13.24 -3.41
C PRO A 138 -11.38 13.76 -4.69
N PRO A 139 -12.50 14.50 -4.54
CA PRO A 139 -13.17 15.14 -5.66
C PRO A 139 -12.26 16.16 -6.38
N ASP A 140 -12.65 16.51 -7.60
CA ASP A 140 -11.94 17.50 -8.40
C ASP A 140 -11.69 18.83 -7.70
N GLY A 141 -10.48 19.38 -7.87
CA GLY A 141 -10.06 20.65 -7.25
C GLY A 141 -9.66 20.56 -5.78
N ALA A 142 -9.73 19.38 -5.16
CA ALA A 142 -9.21 19.14 -3.81
C ALA A 142 -7.67 18.91 -3.82
N LYS A 143 -7.12 18.46 -2.68
CA LYS A 143 -5.69 18.14 -2.50
C LYS A 143 -5.20 17.13 -3.55
N SER A 144 -3.89 17.11 -3.84
CA SER A 144 -3.29 16.04 -4.64
C SER A 144 -3.59 14.69 -4.00
N GLY A 145 -4.03 13.73 -4.80
CA GLY A 145 -4.41 12.38 -4.40
C GLY A 145 -3.83 11.32 -5.35
N LEU A 146 -4.36 10.11 -5.25
CA LEU A 146 -3.88 8.95 -5.99
C LEU A 146 -4.13 9.11 -7.50
N LYS A 147 -3.10 8.80 -8.29
CA LYS A 147 -3.17 8.69 -9.76
C LYS A 147 -3.19 7.24 -10.21
N GLU A 148 -2.60 6.34 -9.44
CA GLU A 148 -2.52 4.92 -9.76
C GLU A 148 -3.04 4.10 -8.59
N LEU A 149 -4.04 3.26 -8.84
CA LEU A 149 -4.65 2.40 -7.84
C LEU A 149 -4.78 0.99 -8.39
N THR A 150 -4.22 0.01 -7.68
CA THR A 150 -4.38 -1.42 -7.99
C THR A 150 -5.18 -2.09 -6.88
N LEU A 151 -6.30 -2.72 -7.26
CA LEU A 151 -7.18 -3.51 -6.40
C LEU A 151 -7.44 -4.91 -6.96
N SER A 152 -6.62 -5.35 -7.91
CA SER A 152 -6.73 -6.67 -8.54
C SER A 152 -6.75 -7.81 -7.50
N ALA A 153 -7.47 -8.89 -7.78
CA ALA A 153 -7.53 -10.10 -6.93
C ALA A 153 -8.04 -9.87 -5.49
N ASN A 154 -9.08 -9.06 -5.32
CA ASN A 154 -9.82 -8.91 -4.06
C ASN A 154 -11.26 -9.44 -4.21
N PRO A 155 -11.47 -10.77 -4.22
CA PRO A 155 -12.76 -11.38 -4.50
C PRO A 155 -13.83 -11.14 -3.41
N GLY A 156 -13.44 -10.61 -2.26
CA GLY A 156 -14.36 -10.21 -1.19
C GLY A 156 -15.14 -8.93 -1.48
N ILE A 157 -14.74 -8.16 -2.50
CA ILE A 157 -15.45 -6.94 -2.90
C ILE A 157 -16.64 -7.34 -3.76
N THR A 158 -17.83 -6.94 -3.32
CA THR A 158 -19.08 -7.27 -3.98
C THR A 158 -19.37 -6.28 -5.13
N PRO A 159 -20.35 -6.57 -6.01
CA PRO A 159 -20.81 -5.60 -7.01
C PRO A 159 -21.22 -4.24 -6.41
N LYS A 160 -21.69 -4.22 -5.16
CA LYS A 160 -22.02 -2.97 -4.45
C LYS A 160 -20.77 -2.17 -4.11
N GLY A 161 -19.71 -2.84 -3.63
CA GLY A 161 -18.40 -2.23 -3.44
C GLY A 161 -17.87 -1.63 -4.73
N TRP A 162 -17.86 -2.39 -5.83
CA TRP A 162 -17.41 -1.90 -7.14
C TRP A 162 -18.22 -0.72 -7.65
N SER A 163 -19.54 -0.74 -7.48
CA SER A 163 -20.41 0.39 -7.83
C SER A 163 -20.03 1.65 -7.07
N ARG A 164 -19.70 1.53 -5.79
CA ARG A 164 -19.25 2.66 -4.97
C ARG A 164 -17.89 3.21 -5.43
N LEU A 165 -16.95 2.32 -5.74
CA LEU A 165 -15.65 2.72 -6.28
C LEU A 165 -15.83 3.43 -7.63
N ALA A 166 -16.68 2.92 -8.52
CA ALA A 166 -16.96 3.53 -9.82
C ALA A 166 -17.49 4.96 -9.67
N ILE A 167 -18.41 5.19 -8.72
CA ILE A 167 -18.88 6.55 -8.39
C ILE A 167 -17.73 7.42 -7.91
N ALA A 168 -16.89 6.95 -6.98
CA ALA A 168 -15.77 7.74 -6.45
C ALA A 168 -14.74 8.09 -7.56
N VAL A 169 -14.39 7.13 -8.41
CA VAL A 169 -13.48 7.33 -9.55
C VAL A 169 -14.08 8.32 -10.56
N ALA A 170 -15.38 8.24 -10.84
CA ALA A 170 -16.05 9.19 -11.75
C ALA A 170 -16.02 10.64 -11.25
N HIS A 171 -15.96 10.85 -9.94
CA HIS A 171 -15.84 12.18 -9.32
C HIS A 171 -14.38 12.62 -9.08
N SER A 172 -13.41 11.73 -9.31
CA SER A 172 -11.99 12.02 -9.15
C SER A 172 -11.27 11.98 -10.50
N SER A 173 -11.11 13.15 -11.10
CA SER A 173 -10.32 13.37 -12.32
C SER A 173 -8.81 13.19 -12.10
N GLN A 174 -8.34 12.63 -10.98
CA GLN A 174 -6.92 12.42 -10.71
C GLN A 174 -6.45 11.00 -11.02
N VAL A 175 -7.33 9.99 -10.88
CA VAL A 175 -6.98 8.60 -11.21
C VAL A 175 -6.73 8.50 -12.72
N ARG A 176 -5.60 7.91 -13.08
CA ARG A 176 -5.13 7.69 -14.46
C ARG A 176 -4.99 6.21 -14.78
N VAL A 177 -4.63 5.42 -13.77
CA VAL A 177 -4.46 3.97 -13.88
C VAL A 177 -5.29 3.32 -12.77
N LEU A 178 -6.19 2.44 -13.17
CA LEU A 178 -7.02 1.64 -12.27
C LEU A 178 -6.96 0.18 -12.71
N ASN A 179 -6.33 -0.67 -11.91
CA ASN A 179 -6.19 -2.10 -12.19
C ASN A 179 -7.14 -2.89 -11.28
N LEU A 180 -8.09 -3.61 -11.89
CA LEU A 180 -9.16 -4.36 -11.21
C LEU A 180 -9.18 -5.84 -11.60
N ASP A 181 -8.10 -6.36 -12.19
CA ASP A 181 -8.04 -7.72 -12.73
C ASP A 181 -8.37 -8.78 -11.67
N TYR A 182 -8.85 -9.95 -12.10
CA TYR A 182 -9.13 -11.08 -11.21
C TYR A 182 -10.14 -10.76 -10.08
N ASN A 183 -11.09 -9.85 -10.33
CA ASN A 183 -12.19 -9.54 -9.43
C ASN A 183 -13.55 -9.96 -10.02
N PRO A 184 -14.53 -10.34 -9.18
CA PRO A 184 -15.91 -10.54 -9.60
C PRO A 184 -16.59 -9.17 -9.81
N LEU A 185 -16.29 -8.50 -10.93
CA LEU A 185 -16.92 -7.22 -11.29
C LEU A 185 -18.39 -7.39 -11.72
N GLY A 186 -18.82 -8.64 -11.93
CA GLY A 186 -20.17 -9.04 -12.27
C GLY A 186 -20.42 -9.12 -13.78
N GLU A 187 -21.04 -10.21 -14.21
CA GLU A 187 -22.20 -10.05 -15.08
C GLU A 187 -23.40 -9.83 -14.15
N ALA A 188 -24.27 -8.87 -14.48
CA ALA A 188 -25.61 -8.87 -13.92
C ALA A 188 -26.21 -10.25 -14.22
N GLN A 189 -26.61 -11.02 -13.21
CA GLN A 189 -27.36 -12.24 -13.48
C GLN A 189 -28.60 -11.85 -14.27
N GLY A 190 -28.59 -12.18 -15.57
CA GLY A 190 -29.79 -12.12 -16.40
C GLY A 190 -30.85 -12.93 -15.69
N SER A 191 -31.95 -12.28 -15.35
CA SER A 191 -33.13 -12.94 -14.80
C SER A 191 -33.50 -14.09 -15.75
N PRO A 192 -33.67 -15.34 -15.27
CA PRO A 192 -34.21 -16.38 -16.13
C PRO A 192 -35.64 -15.96 -16.50
N LEU A 193 -35.86 -15.78 -17.81
CA LEU A 193 -37.20 -15.68 -18.40
C LEU A 193 -37.98 -16.98 -18.19
#